data_AF-F0ILU0-F1
#
_entry.id   AF-F0ILU0-F1
#
_cell.length_a   1.000
_cell.length_b   1.000
_cell.length_c   1.000
_cell.angle_alpha   90.00
_cell.angle_beta   90.00
_cell.angle_gamma   90.00
#
_symmetry.space_group_name_H-M   'P 1'
#
loop_
_entity.id
_entity.type
_entity.pdbx_description
1 polymer ?
#
loop_
_entity_poly.entity_id
_entity_poly.type
_entity_poly.pdbx_seq_one_letter_code
_entity_poly.pdbx_strand_id
1 'polypeptide(L)'
;MGGFFLWLIDAVVPHLHLSKDISEAESVPEHSRKKLSKTALLFLAITIHNFPEGLAVGVAFGALAANPSPEAFVGAIGLALGIGLQNVPEGAALSIPIRTDGKSRLKAFYWGSMSAIVEPIGAVLGAVAVMAMTAILPYALSFAAGAMIFVVVEELIPDSQTNGNTDVATLGLMVGFVLMMVLDVALG
;
A
#
# COMPACT_ATOMS: atom_id res chain seq x y z
N MET A 1 -1.47 -14.83 2.41
CA MET A 1 -2.22 -14.54 3.65
C MET A 1 -2.92 -13.19 3.60
N GLY A 2 -2.22 -12.07 3.35
CA GLY A 2 -2.89 -10.75 3.27
C GLY A 2 -3.87 -10.58 2.11
N GLY A 3 -3.57 -11.13 0.94
CA GLY A 3 -4.51 -11.10 -0.19
C GLY A 3 -5.76 -11.93 0.09
N PHE A 4 -5.61 -13.09 0.75
CA PHE A 4 -6.74 -13.88 1.23
C PHE A 4 -7.54 -13.14 2.32
N PHE A 5 -6.87 -12.40 3.19
CA PHE A 5 -7.54 -11.57 4.20
C PHE A 5 -8.34 -10.42 3.57
N LEU A 6 -7.78 -9.70 2.60
CA LEU A 6 -8.51 -8.66 1.87
C LEU A 6 -9.63 -9.26 1.02
N TRP A 7 -9.39 -10.41 0.38
CA TRP A 7 -10.43 -11.16 -0.31
C TRP A 7 -11.55 -11.60 0.64
N LEU A 8 -11.22 -12.01 1.86
CA LEU A 8 -12.23 -12.37 2.87
C LEU A 8 -12.98 -11.13 3.36
N ILE A 9 -12.30 -9.99 3.53
CA ILE A 9 -12.97 -8.71 3.80
C ILE A 9 -13.91 -8.35 2.65
N ASP A 10 -13.48 -8.47 1.39
CA ASP A 10 -14.29 -8.18 0.21
C ASP A 10 -15.45 -9.19 0.04
N ALA A 11 -15.25 -10.46 0.43
CA ALA A 11 -16.29 -11.49 0.40
C ALA A 11 -17.33 -11.32 1.52
N VAL A 12 -16.91 -10.89 2.72
CA VAL A 12 -17.80 -10.67 3.88
C VAL A 12 -18.46 -9.29 3.82
N VAL A 13 -17.77 -8.29 3.28
CA VAL A 13 -18.25 -6.92 3.05
C VAL A 13 -18.45 -6.75 1.55
N PRO A 14 -19.65 -7.01 1.04
CA PRO A 14 -19.79 -7.32 -0.37
C PRO A 14 -19.57 -6.06 -1.22
N HIS A 15 -18.66 -6.18 -2.20
CA HIS A 15 -18.58 -5.59 -3.55
C HIS A 15 -17.35 -4.71 -3.82
N LEU A 16 -16.67 -4.96 -4.96
CA LEU A 16 -16.89 -4.29 -6.27
C LEU A 16 -16.14 -4.96 -7.46
N HIS A 17 -16.79 -5.86 -8.21
CA HIS A 17 -16.36 -6.17 -9.59
C HIS A 17 -16.88 -5.08 -10.54
N LEU A 18 -15.99 -4.27 -11.09
CA LEU A 18 -16.34 -3.12 -11.94
C LEU A 18 -16.42 -3.42 -13.45
N SER A 19 -16.52 -4.68 -13.86
CA SER A 19 -16.39 -5.06 -15.27
C SER A 19 -17.62 -5.75 -15.88
N LYS A 20 -18.82 -5.62 -15.31
CA LYS A 20 -20.03 -6.08 -16.02
C LYS A 20 -21.07 -4.99 -16.06
N ASP A 21 -21.42 -4.61 -17.28
CA ASP A 21 -22.63 -3.87 -17.62
C ASP A 21 -23.81 -4.45 -16.84
N ILE A 22 -24.43 -3.61 -16.01
CA ILE A 22 -25.66 -3.96 -15.28
C ILE A 22 -26.85 -3.75 -16.23
N SER A 23 -26.86 -4.49 -17.33
CA SER A 23 -28.08 -4.84 -18.06
C SER A 23 -28.58 -6.26 -17.73
N GLU A 24 -27.84 -7.03 -16.93
CA GLU A 24 -28.18 -8.43 -16.60
C GLU A 24 -27.99 -8.81 -15.12
N ALA A 25 -28.53 -8.02 -14.18
CA ALA A 25 -28.66 -8.49 -12.80
C ALA A 25 -30.04 -8.18 -12.26
N GLU A 26 -30.89 -9.20 -12.32
CA GLU A 26 -32.22 -9.24 -11.72
C GLU A 26 -32.19 -8.91 -10.22
N SER A 27 -33.14 -8.05 -9.82
CA SER A 27 -33.89 -8.08 -8.57
C SER A 27 -33.14 -8.31 -7.25
N VAL A 28 -32.36 -7.32 -6.78
CA VAL A 28 -32.06 -7.21 -5.33
C VAL A 28 -32.43 -5.81 -4.82
N PRO A 29 -33.25 -5.68 -3.75
CA PRO A 29 -33.68 -4.38 -3.24
C PRO A 29 -32.52 -3.48 -2.80
N GLU A 30 -32.58 -2.22 -3.21
CA GLU A 30 -31.54 -1.18 -3.11
C GLU A 30 -31.42 -0.54 -1.71
N HIS A 31 -31.71 -1.28 -0.63
CA HIS A 31 -31.66 -0.72 0.73
C HIS A 31 -30.91 -1.63 1.70
N SER A 32 -29.84 -1.07 2.30
CA SER A 32 -29.10 -1.59 3.47
C SER A 32 -27.87 -2.49 3.25
N ARG A 33 -26.98 -2.15 2.30
CA ARG A 33 -25.54 -2.51 2.44
C ARG A 33 -24.69 -1.27 2.20
N LYS A 34 -24.10 -0.70 3.27
CA LYS A 34 -23.06 0.32 3.13
C LYS A 34 -21.82 -0.36 2.57
N LYS A 35 -21.64 -0.27 1.25
CA LYS A 35 -20.44 -0.74 0.52
C LYS A 35 -19.24 0.14 0.88
N LEU A 36 -18.05 -0.44 1.05
CA LEU A 36 -16.81 0.34 1.09
C LEU A 36 -16.51 0.84 -0.33
N SER A 37 -16.09 2.10 -0.48
CA SER A 37 -15.67 2.60 -1.79
C SER A 37 -14.31 2.02 -2.17
N LYS A 38 -13.99 1.93 -3.47
CA LYS A 38 -12.64 1.59 -3.97
C LYS A 38 -11.55 2.37 -3.23
N THR A 39 -11.74 3.67 -3.10
CA THR A 39 -10.85 4.57 -2.36
C THR A 39 -10.63 4.14 -0.91
N ALA A 40 -11.63 3.55 -0.25
CA ALA A 40 -11.51 3.04 1.11
C ALA A 40 -10.75 1.70 1.17
N LEU A 41 -10.93 0.82 0.18
CA LEU A 41 -10.16 -0.43 0.06
C LEU A 41 -8.68 -0.13 -0.25
N LEU A 42 -8.43 0.77 -1.20
CA LEU A 42 -7.09 1.28 -1.51
C LEU A 42 -6.45 1.95 -0.30
N PHE A 43 -7.18 2.82 0.42
CA PHE A 43 -6.69 3.43 1.66
C PHE A 43 -6.30 2.36 2.69
N LEU A 44 -7.16 1.36 2.91
CA LEU A 44 -6.91 0.29 3.87
C LEU A 44 -5.70 -0.55 3.48
N ALA A 45 -5.57 -0.93 2.21
CA ALA A 45 -4.47 -1.76 1.74
C ALA A 45 -3.12 -1.05 1.84
N ILE A 46 -3.05 0.22 1.40
CA ILE A 46 -1.85 1.05 1.56
C ILE A 46 -1.52 1.21 3.05
N THR A 47 -2.51 1.49 3.90
CA THR A 47 -2.29 1.58 5.35
C THR A 47 -1.75 0.26 5.93
N ILE A 48 -2.28 -0.89 5.51
CA ILE A 48 -1.78 -2.20 5.96
C ILE A 48 -0.34 -2.44 5.48
N HIS A 49 0.02 -1.96 4.28
CA HIS A 49 1.36 -2.11 3.71
C HIS A 49 2.41 -1.22 4.40
N ASN A 50 2.02 0.01 4.70
CA ASN A 50 2.86 1.01 5.37
C ASN A 50 3.26 0.61 6.79
N PHE A 51 2.48 -0.24 7.46
CA PHE A 51 2.80 -0.65 8.83
C PHE A 51 4.06 -1.53 8.92
N PRO A 52 4.21 -2.63 8.12
CA PRO A 52 5.47 -3.37 8.04
C PRO A 52 6.68 -2.56 7.56
N GLU A 53 6.49 -1.57 6.70
CA GLU A 53 7.58 -0.68 6.28
C GLU A 53 8.09 0.19 7.43
N GLY A 54 7.16 0.82 8.17
CA GLY A 54 7.50 1.53 9.40
C GLY A 54 8.23 0.61 10.38
N LEU A 55 7.73 -0.59 10.60
CA LEU A 55 8.40 -1.59 11.45
C LEU A 55 9.81 -1.91 10.96
N ALA A 56 10.04 -2.08 9.65
CA ALA A 56 11.35 -2.38 9.08
C ALA A 56 12.35 -1.25 9.34
N VAL A 57 11.94 0.02 9.14
CA VAL A 57 12.75 1.19 9.50
C VAL A 57 13.07 1.19 11.00
N GLY A 58 12.07 0.96 11.84
CA GLY A 58 12.23 0.90 13.29
C GLY A 58 13.21 -0.17 13.74
N VAL A 59 13.07 -1.39 13.22
CA VAL A 59 13.95 -2.53 13.51
C VAL A 59 15.38 -2.23 13.06
N ALA A 60 15.57 -1.63 11.89
CA ALA A 60 16.90 -1.28 11.38
C ALA A 60 17.60 -0.25 12.29
N PHE A 61 16.91 0.84 12.66
CA PHE A 61 17.48 1.84 13.58
C PHE A 61 17.62 1.34 15.02
N GLY A 62 16.73 0.48 15.49
CA GLY A 62 16.86 -0.15 16.80
C GLY A 62 18.03 -1.14 16.87
N ALA A 63 18.25 -1.92 15.81
CA ALA A 63 19.41 -2.81 15.70
C ALA A 63 20.73 -2.02 15.64
N LEU A 64 20.75 -0.91 14.88
CA LEU A 64 21.87 0.04 14.85
C LEU A 64 22.17 0.60 16.25
N ALA A 65 21.15 0.98 17.01
CA ALA A 65 21.33 1.49 18.36
C ALA A 65 21.92 0.42 19.32
N ALA A 66 21.57 -0.85 19.11
CA ALA A 66 22.08 -1.96 19.92
C ALA A 66 23.52 -2.36 19.55
N ASN A 67 23.88 -2.35 18.25
CA ASN A 67 25.22 -2.66 17.76
C ASN A 67 25.65 -1.63 16.70
N PRO A 68 26.21 -0.48 17.12
CA PRO A 68 26.58 0.58 16.19
C PRO A 68 27.72 0.16 15.27
N SER A 69 27.48 0.22 13.94
CA SER A 69 28.53 0.10 12.93
C SER A 69 28.25 1.04 11.75
N PRO A 70 29.29 1.49 11.02
CA PRO A 70 29.11 2.30 9.81
C PRO A 70 28.24 1.59 8.77
N GLU A 71 28.38 0.28 8.62
CA GLU A 71 27.62 -0.54 7.67
C GLU A 71 26.13 -0.59 8.06
N ALA A 72 25.84 -0.81 9.35
CA ALA A 72 24.48 -0.79 9.86
C ALA A 72 23.83 0.59 9.72
N PHE A 73 24.60 1.67 9.87
CA PHE A 73 24.10 3.03 9.69
C PHE A 73 23.75 3.31 8.23
N VAL A 74 24.63 2.95 7.29
CA VAL A 74 24.39 3.09 5.85
C VAL A 74 23.17 2.27 5.44
N GLY A 75 23.05 1.02 5.90
CA GLY A 75 21.89 0.17 5.62
C GLY A 75 20.58 0.72 6.16
N ALA A 76 20.55 1.21 7.41
CA ALA A 76 19.34 1.78 8.01
C ALA A 76 18.88 3.06 7.30
N ILE A 77 19.83 3.93 6.92
CA ILE A 77 19.54 5.14 6.14
C ILE A 77 19.10 4.79 4.71
N GLY A 78 19.77 3.84 4.06
CA GLY A 78 19.41 3.34 2.73
C GLY A 78 17.97 2.84 2.70
N LEU A 79 17.61 1.95 3.64
CA LEU A 79 16.26 1.44 3.82
C LEU A 79 15.23 2.55 4.01
N ALA A 80 15.50 3.51 4.91
CA ALA A 80 14.57 4.61 5.17
C ALA A 80 14.39 5.54 3.96
N LEU A 81 15.44 5.77 3.19
CA LEU A 81 15.36 6.55 1.95
C LEU A 81 14.61 5.79 0.85
N GLY A 82 14.83 4.48 0.73
CA GLY A 82 14.11 3.61 -0.20
C GLY A 82 12.61 3.64 0.05
N ILE A 83 12.20 3.39 1.30
CA ILE A 83 10.80 3.46 1.75
C ILE A 83 10.23 4.87 1.54
N GLY A 84 10.95 5.92 1.97
CA GLY A 84 10.48 7.29 1.80
C GLY A 84 10.26 7.68 0.32
N LEU A 85 11.03 7.12 -0.61
CA LEU A 85 10.92 7.40 -2.03
C LEU A 85 9.71 6.71 -2.68
N GLN A 86 9.39 5.47 -2.29
CA GLN A 86 8.19 4.76 -2.78
C GLN A 86 6.88 5.29 -2.17
N ASN A 87 6.94 5.91 -0.98
CA ASN A 87 5.73 6.47 -0.35
C ASN A 87 5.17 7.67 -1.13
N VAL A 88 5.99 8.32 -1.97
CA VAL A 88 5.54 9.38 -2.88
C VAL A 88 4.57 8.84 -3.94
N PRO A 89 4.94 7.85 -4.78
CA PRO A 89 4.00 7.26 -5.73
C PRO A 89 2.80 6.57 -5.05
N GLU A 90 2.97 5.93 -3.89
CA GLU A 90 1.84 5.32 -3.16
C GLU A 90 0.83 6.34 -2.65
N GLY A 91 1.31 7.41 -2.00
CA GLY A 91 0.45 8.52 -1.57
C GLY A 91 -0.25 9.21 -2.74
N ALA A 92 0.41 9.29 -3.90
CA ALA A 92 -0.20 9.78 -5.13
C ALA A 92 -1.27 8.84 -5.68
N ALA A 93 -1.05 7.51 -5.63
CA ALA A 93 -2.01 6.50 -6.08
C ALA A 93 -3.35 6.60 -5.34
N LEU A 94 -3.35 7.01 -4.06
CA LEU A 94 -4.56 7.30 -3.30
C LEU A 94 -5.10 8.73 -3.52
N SER A 95 -4.21 9.73 -3.60
CA SER A 95 -4.60 11.14 -3.73
C SER A 95 -5.28 11.46 -5.07
N ILE A 96 -4.83 10.85 -6.16
CA ILE A 96 -5.34 11.13 -7.51
C ILE A 96 -6.82 10.72 -7.65
N PRO A 97 -7.24 9.49 -7.31
CA PRO A 97 -8.65 9.09 -7.30
C PRO A 97 -9.54 9.99 -6.42
N ILE A 98 -9.06 10.35 -5.22
CA ILE A 98 -9.80 11.26 -4.33
C ILE A 98 -10.02 12.63 -4.98
N ARG A 99 -9.05 13.09 -5.75
CA ARG A 99 -9.13 14.36 -6.48
C ARG A 99 -10.08 14.24 -7.69
N THR A 100 -10.05 13.15 -8.43
CA THR A 100 -10.95 12.90 -9.57
C THR A 100 -12.40 12.74 -9.12
N ASP A 101 -12.63 12.24 -7.90
CA ASP A 101 -13.94 12.20 -7.21
C ASP A 101 -14.46 13.59 -6.75
N GLY A 102 -13.79 14.67 -7.16
CA GLY A 102 -14.23 16.05 -6.94
C GLY A 102 -13.82 16.66 -5.60
N LYS A 103 -12.99 16.00 -4.78
CA LYS A 103 -12.45 16.62 -3.54
C LYS A 103 -11.40 17.70 -3.87
N SER A 104 -11.17 18.59 -2.90
CA SER A 104 -10.12 19.62 -3.03
C SER A 104 -8.72 19.01 -3.02
N ARG A 105 -7.75 19.71 -3.63
CA ARG A 105 -6.33 19.28 -3.67
C ARG A 105 -5.77 18.99 -2.28
N LEU A 106 -6.09 19.84 -1.31
CA LEU A 106 -5.61 19.70 0.06
C LEU A 106 -6.24 18.49 0.76
N LYS A 107 -7.53 18.21 0.50
CA LYS A 107 -8.20 17.03 1.06
C LYS A 107 -7.65 15.74 0.46
N ALA A 108 -7.41 15.71 -0.84
CA ALA A 108 -6.77 14.58 -1.51
C ALA A 108 -5.38 14.30 -0.93
N PHE A 109 -4.53 15.32 -0.85
CA PHE A 109 -3.20 15.22 -0.25
C PHE A 109 -3.26 14.75 1.21
N TYR A 110 -4.14 15.32 2.01
CA TYR A 110 -4.31 14.94 3.41
C TYR A 110 -4.63 13.44 3.56
N TRP A 111 -5.63 12.93 2.83
CA TRP A 111 -5.97 11.50 2.89
C TRP A 111 -4.87 10.61 2.33
N GLY A 112 -4.18 11.03 1.27
CA GLY A 112 -2.97 10.38 0.77
C GLY A 112 -1.92 10.22 1.87
N SER A 113 -1.54 11.31 2.52
CA SER A 113 -0.56 11.29 3.61
C SER A 113 -1.03 10.54 4.85
N MET A 114 -2.33 10.57 5.17
CA MET A 114 -2.87 9.85 6.33
C MET A 114 -2.85 8.33 6.16
N SER A 115 -2.76 7.81 4.93
CA SER A 115 -2.55 6.37 4.73
C SER A 115 -1.18 5.88 5.24
N ALA A 116 -0.20 6.78 5.35
CA ALA A 116 1.14 6.53 5.85
C ALA A 116 1.32 6.82 7.35
N ILE A 117 0.26 7.24 8.07
CA ILE A 117 0.39 7.61 9.50
C ILE A 117 0.81 6.44 10.40
N VAL A 118 0.63 5.21 9.92
CA VAL A 118 1.05 4.00 10.63
C VAL A 118 2.56 3.76 10.57
N GLU A 119 3.30 4.38 9.64
CA GLU A 119 4.76 4.22 9.53
C GLU A 119 5.49 4.74 10.78
N PRO A 120 5.28 5.97 11.26
CA PRO A 120 5.90 6.43 12.50
C PRO A 120 5.56 5.54 13.70
N ILE A 121 4.33 5.01 13.75
CA ILE A 121 3.89 4.11 14.82
C ILE A 121 4.66 2.79 14.72
N GLY A 122 4.72 2.19 13.53
CA GLY A 122 5.50 0.99 13.25
C GLY A 122 6.98 1.19 13.55
N ALA A 123 7.56 2.33 13.19
CA ALA A 123 8.96 2.64 13.43
C ALA A 123 9.29 2.71 14.92
N VAL A 124 8.46 3.36 15.73
CA VAL A 124 8.65 3.39 17.19
C VAL A 124 8.53 1.99 17.78
N LEU A 125 7.52 1.21 17.38
CA LEU A 125 7.34 -0.16 17.86
C LEU A 125 8.52 -1.07 17.46
N GLY A 126 8.98 -0.96 16.21
CA GLY A 126 10.13 -1.67 15.66
C GLY A 126 11.40 -1.37 16.43
N ALA A 127 11.65 -0.09 16.73
CA ALA A 127 12.84 0.36 17.44
C ALA A 127 12.86 -0.07 18.91
N VAL A 128 11.72 -0.09 19.59
CA VAL A 128 11.65 -0.47 21.03
C VAL A 128 11.64 -1.98 21.23
N ALA A 129 11.07 -2.75 20.28
CA ALA A 129 10.87 -4.18 20.42
C ALA A 129 11.67 -5.00 19.39
N VAL A 130 12.86 -4.56 18.99
CA VAL A 130 13.69 -5.14 17.92
C VAL A 130 13.71 -6.68 17.95
N MET A 131 14.06 -7.28 19.09
CA MET A 131 14.16 -8.75 19.21
C MET A 131 12.84 -9.49 18.96
N ALA A 132 11.71 -8.91 19.38
CA ALA A 132 10.40 -9.51 19.12
C ALA A 132 9.94 -9.23 17.68
N MET A 133 10.25 -8.03 17.18
CA MET A 133 9.84 -7.60 15.84
C MET A 133 10.62 -8.31 14.74
N THR A 134 11.91 -8.61 14.90
CA THR A 134 12.70 -9.37 13.90
C THR A 134 12.11 -10.76 13.61
N ALA A 135 11.51 -11.42 14.60
CA ALA A 135 10.85 -12.70 14.41
C ALA A 135 9.49 -12.58 13.68
N ILE A 136 8.79 -11.46 13.87
CA ILE A 136 7.45 -11.22 13.32
C ILE A 136 7.51 -10.57 11.93
N LEU A 137 8.56 -9.77 11.67
CA LEU A 137 8.72 -8.94 10.48
C LEU A 137 8.56 -9.71 9.17
N PRO A 138 9.13 -10.92 8.97
CA PRO A 138 8.96 -11.66 7.73
C PRO A 138 7.50 -12.04 7.44
N TYR A 139 6.75 -12.37 8.49
CA TYR A 139 5.32 -12.70 8.38
C TYR A 139 4.48 -11.46 8.12
N ALA A 140 4.81 -10.34 8.78
CA ALA A 140 4.17 -9.05 8.57
C ALA A 140 4.38 -8.53 7.13
N LEU A 141 5.61 -8.60 6.62
CA LEU A 141 5.96 -8.24 5.24
C LEU A 141 5.26 -9.15 4.23
N SER A 142 5.25 -10.48 4.45
CA SER A 142 4.53 -11.41 3.57
C SER A 142 3.03 -11.17 3.56
N PHE A 143 2.45 -10.82 4.71
CA PHE A 143 1.06 -10.41 4.80
C PHE A 143 0.80 -9.13 3.99
N ALA A 144 1.55 -8.07 4.23
CA ALA A 144 1.42 -6.81 3.50
C ALA A 144 1.62 -6.94 1.99
N ALA A 145 2.64 -7.70 1.55
CA ALA A 145 2.88 -7.98 0.14
C ALA A 145 1.67 -8.67 -0.51
N GLY A 146 1.10 -9.67 0.18
CA GLY A 146 -0.10 -10.34 -0.31
C GLY A 146 -1.32 -9.41 -0.41
N ALA A 147 -1.48 -8.49 0.54
CA ALA A 147 -2.56 -7.50 0.52
C ALA A 147 -2.40 -6.53 -0.67
N MET A 148 -1.20 -6.03 -0.92
CA MET A 148 -0.92 -5.13 -2.06
C MET A 148 -1.10 -5.82 -3.41
N ILE A 149 -0.68 -7.09 -3.55
CA ILE A 149 -0.93 -7.85 -4.79
C ILE A 149 -2.44 -7.91 -5.10
N PHE A 150 -3.27 -8.18 -4.09
CA PHE A 150 -4.73 -8.23 -4.27
C PHE A 150 -5.27 -6.89 -4.80
N VAL A 151 -4.92 -5.77 -4.17
CA VAL A 151 -5.40 -4.43 -4.58
C VAL A 151 -4.84 -3.98 -5.93
N VAL A 152 -3.57 -4.28 -6.23
CA VAL A 152 -2.98 -3.96 -7.53
C VAL A 152 -3.74 -4.67 -8.65
N VAL A 153 -4.06 -5.96 -8.46
CA VAL A 153 -4.72 -6.77 -9.47
C VAL A 153 -6.22 -6.46 -9.60
N GLU A 154 -6.94 -6.35 -8.50
CA GLU A 154 -8.40 -6.12 -8.51
C GLU A 154 -8.77 -4.66 -8.82
N GLU A 155 -7.94 -3.69 -8.39
CA GLU A 155 -8.28 -2.28 -8.49
C GLU A 155 -7.34 -1.51 -9.42
N LEU A 156 -6.04 -1.42 -9.12
CA LEU A 156 -5.15 -0.46 -9.78
C LEU A 156 -4.92 -0.77 -11.27
N ILE A 157 -4.69 -2.04 -11.63
CA ILE A 157 -4.47 -2.44 -13.04
C ILE A 157 -5.75 -2.17 -13.86
N PRO A 158 -6.94 -2.68 -13.50
CA PRO A 158 -8.16 -2.39 -14.24
C PRO A 158 -8.46 -0.89 -14.34
N ASP A 159 -8.28 -0.14 -13.24
CA ASP A 159 -8.57 1.30 -13.21
C ASP A 159 -7.62 2.09 -14.12
N SER A 160 -6.34 1.74 -14.15
CA SER A 160 -5.34 2.38 -15.03
C SER A 160 -5.62 2.16 -16.52
N GLN A 161 -6.27 1.06 -16.88
CA GLN A 161 -6.59 0.70 -18.26
C GLN A 161 -7.93 1.28 -18.73
N THR A 162 -8.66 1.99 -17.85
CA THR A 162 -9.87 2.73 -18.23
C THR A 162 -9.55 3.86 -19.21
N ASN A 163 -10.56 4.32 -19.94
CA ASN A 163 -10.47 5.45 -20.87
C ASN A 163 -9.50 5.23 -22.06
N GLY A 164 -9.20 3.98 -22.42
CA GLY A 164 -8.42 3.63 -23.61
C GLY A 164 -6.91 3.80 -23.48
N ASN A 165 -6.38 3.94 -22.26
CA ASN A 165 -4.96 4.20 -22.01
C ASN A 165 -4.12 2.91 -21.76
N THR A 166 -4.56 1.76 -22.27
CA THR A 166 -3.96 0.45 -21.94
C THR A 166 -2.45 0.38 -22.20
N ASP A 167 -1.98 0.94 -23.32
CA ASP A 167 -0.55 0.94 -23.68
C ASP A 167 0.27 1.82 -22.73
N VAL A 168 -0.24 3.02 -22.41
CA VAL A 168 0.41 3.96 -21.48
C VAL A 168 0.42 3.42 -20.06
N ALA A 169 -0.67 2.79 -19.63
CA ALA A 169 -0.79 2.14 -18.34
C ALA A 169 0.21 0.98 -18.20
N THR A 170 0.34 0.15 -19.25
CA THR A 170 1.30 -0.96 -19.28
C THR A 170 2.74 -0.45 -19.25
N LEU A 171 3.07 0.57 -20.03
CA LEU A 171 4.39 1.19 -20.00
C LEU A 171 4.70 1.81 -18.63
N GLY A 172 3.72 2.49 -18.03
CA GLY A 172 3.83 3.05 -16.68
C GLY A 172 4.09 1.98 -15.62
N LEU A 173 3.38 0.85 -15.69
CA LEU A 173 3.62 -0.32 -14.84
C LEU A 173 5.05 -0.85 -15.00
N MET A 174 5.52 -1.05 -16.24
CA MET A 174 6.87 -1.55 -16.51
C MET A 174 7.95 -0.60 -15.99
N VAL A 175 7.82 0.69 -16.26
CA VAL A 175 8.76 1.71 -15.79
C VAL A 175 8.75 1.79 -14.26
N GLY A 176 7.58 1.81 -13.63
CA GLY A 176 7.44 1.84 -12.18
C GLY A 176 8.05 0.61 -11.52
N PHE A 177 7.81 -0.58 -12.08
CA PHE A 177 8.39 -1.83 -11.60
C PHE A 177 9.93 -1.83 -11.71
N VAL A 178 10.48 -1.44 -12.86
CA VAL A 178 11.94 -1.37 -13.05
C VAL A 178 12.56 -0.34 -12.11
N LEU A 179 11.93 0.84 -11.98
CA LEU A 179 12.39 1.88 -11.07
C LEU A 179 12.45 1.35 -9.63
N MET A 180 11.37 0.71 -9.15
CA MET A 180 11.33 0.12 -7.82
C MET A 180 12.40 -0.97 -7.63
N MET A 181 12.58 -1.86 -8.60
CA MET A 181 13.64 -2.89 -8.52
C MET A 181 15.04 -2.29 -8.48
N VAL A 182 15.29 -1.21 -9.23
CA VAL A 182 16.57 -0.50 -9.19
C VAL A 182 16.78 0.17 -7.83
N LEU A 183 15.75 0.80 -7.29
CA LEU A 183 15.81 1.45 -5.98
C LEU A 183 16.03 0.44 -4.85
N ASP A 184 15.33 -0.69 -4.88
CA ASP A 184 15.49 -1.78 -3.91
C ASP A 184 16.93 -2.31 -3.89
N VAL A 185 17.52 -2.58 -5.07
CA VAL A 185 18.90 -3.08 -5.17
C VAL A 185 19.95 -1.99 -4.88
N ALA A 186 19.66 -0.73 -5.16
CA ALA A 186 20.61 0.36 -4.98
C ALA A 186 20.63 0.94 -3.55
N LEU A 187 19.48 0.89 -2.85
CA LEU A 187 19.29 1.45 -1.52
C LEU A 187 19.17 0.37 -0.42
N GLY A 188 19.02 -0.90 -0.82
CA GLY A 188 19.00 -2.09 0.03
C GLY A 188 20.25 -2.94 -0.10
#